data_AF-A0A534U0A1-F1
#
_entry.id   AF-A0A534U0A1-F1
#
_cell.length_a   1.000
_cell.length_b   1.000
_cell.length_c   1.000
_cell.angle_alpha   90.00
_cell.angle_beta   90.00
_cell.angle_gamma   90.00
#
_symmetry.space_group_name_H-M   'P 1'
#
loop_
_entity.id
_entity.type
_entity.pdbx_description
1 polymer ?
#
loop_
_entity_poly.entity_id
_entity_poly.type
_entity_poly.pdbx_seq_one_letter_code
_entity_poly.pdbx_strand_id
1 'polypeptide(L)'
;MVLRYAVLGLLDGQELHGYRIKSEFEERIGSFWSPNYGQIYQTLMDLRARGLVEGRFDRGTGHVGRWMYTITTKGRRALETWLRRAPRRPQPVRDEIFIRLLVLDGKDNQTRLAQLESQEQVY
;
A
#
# COMPACT_ATOMS: atom_id res chain seq x y z
N MET A 1 -4.95 8.38 6.33
CA MET A 1 -4.59 7.99 4.96
C MET A 1 -4.63 6.47 4.82
N VAL A 2 -4.84 5.90 3.63
CA VAL A 2 -4.98 4.45 3.43
C VAL A 2 -3.68 3.69 3.75
N LEU A 3 -2.51 4.30 3.52
CA LEU A 3 -1.19 3.70 3.79
C LEU A 3 -1.06 3.10 5.18
N ARG A 4 -1.55 3.82 6.20
CA ARG A 4 -1.43 3.39 7.59
C ARG A 4 -2.14 2.06 7.86
N TYR A 5 -3.28 1.82 7.19
CA TYR A 5 -4.03 0.58 7.37
C TYR A 5 -3.41 -0.57 6.60
N ALA A 6 -2.82 -0.29 5.43
CA ALA A 6 -2.01 -1.27 4.72
C ALA A 6 -0.78 -1.69 5.55
N VAL A 7 -0.04 -0.74 6.13
CA VAL A 7 1.10 -1.04 7.03
C VAL A 7 0.64 -1.81 8.27
N LEU A 8 -0.48 -1.42 8.89
CA LEU A 8 -1.05 -2.19 10.02
C LEU A 8 -1.43 -3.62 9.61
N GLY A 9 -2.02 -3.82 8.43
CA GLY A 9 -2.35 -5.14 7.92
C GLY A 9 -1.13 -6.02 7.66
N LEU A 10 -0.01 -5.44 7.18
CA LEU A 10 1.24 -6.17 7.00
C LEU A 10 1.87 -6.61 8.34
N LEU A 11 1.68 -5.80 9.39
CA LEU A 11 2.17 -6.08 10.75
C LEU A 11 1.23 -6.96 11.56
N ASP A 12 0.03 -7.28 11.06
CA ASP A 12 -0.90 -8.15 11.77
C ASP A 12 -0.46 -9.61 11.65
N GLY A 13 -0.02 -10.18 12.76
CA GLY A 13 0.47 -11.56 12.85
C GLY A 13 1.99 -11.73 12.73
N GLN A 14 2.76 -10.66 12.50
CA GLN A 14 4.23 -10.76 12.37
C GLN A 14 4.97 -9.46 12.76
N GLU A 15 6.18 -9.62 13.29
CA GLU A 15 7.12 -8.52 13.52
C GLU A 15 7.97 -8.29 12.27
N LEU A 16 8.03 -7.06 11.75
CA LEU A 16 8.76 -6.73 10.52
C LEU A 16 9.66 -5.51 10.69
N HIS A 17 10.80 -5.50 10.00
CA HIS A 17 11.61 -4.28 9.85
C HIS A 17 11.15 -3.44 8.65
N GLY A 18 11.46 -2.15 8.66
CA GLY A 18 10.98 -1.17 7.67
C GLY A 18 11.20 -1.59 6.21
N TYR A 19 12.36 -2.14 5.88
CA TYR A 19 12.63 -2.65 4.53
C TYR A 19 11.73 -3.84 4.14
N ARG A 20 11.48 -4.80 5.04
CA ARG A 20 10.60 -5.93 4.73
C ARG A 20 9.14 -5.49 4.59
N ILE A 21 8.71 -4.50 5.37
CA ILE A 21 7.38 -3.87 5.20
C ILE A 21 7.24 -3.32 3.79
N LYS A 22 8.28 -2.65 3.25
CA LYS A 22 8.26 -2.14 1.88
C LYS A 22 8.18 -3.28 0.85
N SER A 23 9.00 -4.32 0.99
CA SER A 23 8.99 -5.46 0.06
C SER A 23 7.64 -6.19 0.07
N GLU A 24 7.08 -6.48 1.25
CA GLU A 24 5.75 -7.12 1.38
C GLU A 24 4.63 -6.22 0.82
N PHE A 25 4.78 -4.90 0.96
CA PHE A 25 3.84 -3.96 0.35
C PHE A 25 3.88 -4.05 -1.18
N GLU A 26 5.07 -4.05 -1.78
CA GLU A 26 5.23 -4.19 -3.23
C GLU A 26 4.69 -5.53 -3.74
N GLU A 27 4.97 -6.61 -3.02
CA GLU A 27 4.53 -7.95 -3.39
C GLU A 27 3.00 -8.11 -3.33
N ARG A 28 2.33 -7.52 -2.33
CA ARG A 28 0.88 -7.69 -2.12
C ARG A 28 0.01 -6.60 -2.73
N ILE A 29 0.53 -5.37 -2.85
CA ILE A 29 -0.24 -4.15 -3.17
C ILE A 29 0.45 -3.31 -4.25
N GLY A 30 1.69 -3.64 -4.64
CA GLY A 30 2.54 -2.83 -5.52
C GLY A 30 1.95 -2.53 -6.91
N SER A 31 1.09 -3.41 -7.42
CA SER A 31 0.38 -3.23 -8.70
C SER A 31 -0.61 -2.06 -8.69
N PHE A 32 -1.13 -1.67 -7.52
CA PHE A 32 -2.08 -0.57 -7.38
C PHE A 32 -1.44 0.70 -6.85
N TRP A 33 -0.42 0.54 -6.02
CA TRP A 33 0.26 1.65 -5.37
C TRP A 33 1.65 1.22 -4.91
N SER A 34 2.68 2.02 -5.19
CA SER A 34 4.02 1.78 -4.65
C SER A 34 4.51 3.00 -3.89
N PRO A 35 4.26 3.10 -2.57
CA PRO A 35 4.81 4.16 -1.75
C PRO A 35 6.33 4.05 -1.70
N ASN A 36 7.04 5.18 -1.71
CA ASN A 36 8.49 5.17 -1.54
C ASN A 36 8.90 4.84 -0.09
N TYR A 37 10.17 4.52 0.14
CA TYR A 37 10.68 4.21 1.48
C TYR A 37 10.38 5.33 2.50
N GLY A 38 10.56 6.59 2.12
CA GLY A 38 10.29 7.74 2.99
C GLY A 38 8.84 7.79 3.48
N GLN A 39 7.87 7.50 2.61
CA GLN A 39 6.46 7.41 2.97
C GLN A 39 6.16 6.27 3.94
N ILE A 40 6.82 5.12 3.77
CA ILE A 40 6.71 3.99 4.72
C ILE A 40 7.26 4.39 6.09
N TYR A 41 8.47 4.95 6.15
CA TYR A 41 9.08 5.37 7.42
C TYR A 41 8.29 6.49 8.10
N GLN A 42 7.80 7.47 7.35
CA GLN A 42 6.94 8.53 7.90
C GLN A 42 5.63 7.96 8.46
N THR A 43 5.06 6.96 7.78
CA THR A 43 3.86 6.26 8.26
C THR A 43 4.14 5.48 9.54
N LEU A 44 5.28 4.79 9.63
CA LEU A 44 5.70 4.08 10.85
C LEU A 44 5.90 5.04 12.02
N MET A 45 6.49 6.22 11.78
CA MET A 45 6.63 7.26 12.78
C MET A 45 5.27 7.76 13.28
N ASP A 46 4.32 8.05 12.37
CA ASP A 46 2.95 8.47 12.74
C ASP A 46 2.19 7.36 13.50
N LEU A 47 2.30 6.11 13.05
CA LEU A 47 1.67 4.96 13.73
C LEU A 47 2.22 4.77 15.15
N ARG A 48 3.54 4.92 15.33
CA ARG A 48 4.20 4.82 16.63
C ARG A 48 3.82 5.98 17.55
N ALA A 49 3.80 7.21 17.04
CA ALA A 49 3.34 8.38 17.79
C ALA A 49 1.89 8.24 18.26
N ARG A 50 1.04 7.53 17.50
CA ARG A 50 -0.35 7.23 17.87
C ARG A 50 -0.50 6.01 18.79
N GLY A 51 0.58 5.30 19.10
CA GLY A 51 0.56 4.05 19.88
C GLY A 51 -0.13 2.89 19.16
N LEU A 52 -0.18 2.91 17.83
CA LEU A 52 -0.76 1.84 17.00
C LEU A 52 0.27 0.77 16.63
N VAL A 53 1.55 1.13 16.66
CA VAL A 53 2.69 0.24 16.43
C VAL A 53 3.74 0.53 17.49
N GLU A 54 4.42 -0.51 17.95
CA GLU A 54 5.61 -0.42 18.77
C GLU A 54 6.86 -0.72 17.95
N GLY A 55 7.96 -0.09 18.30
CA GLY A 55 9.26 -0.29 17.66
C GLY A 55 10.28 -0.75 18.68
N ARG A 56 11.02 -1.81 18.37
CA ARG A 56 12.17 -2.30 19.13
C ARG A 56 13.41 -2.24 18.26
N PHE A 57 14.49 -1.67 18.80
CA PHE A 57 15.79 -1.72 18.11
C PHE A 57 16.44 -3.06 18.38
N ASP A 58 16.56 -3.89 17.35
CA ASP A 58 17.33 -5.12 17.37
C ASP A 58 18.77 -4.79 17.00
N ARG A 59 19.70 -4.96 17.94
CA ARG A 59 21.12 -4.68 17.72
C ARG A 59 21.77 -5.71 16.79
N GLY A 60 21.19 -6.92 16.66
CA GLY A 60 21.74 -8.03 15.90
C GLY A 60 23.09 -8.52 16.46
N THR A 61 23.27 -9.82 16.62
CA THR A 61 24.62 -10.37 16.84
C THR A 61 25.33 -10.46 15.48
N GLY A 62 26.17 -9.47 15.17
CA GLY A 62 27.01 -9.47 13.95
C GLY A 62 26.40 -8.86 12.69
N HIS A 63 25.26 -8.15 12.79
CA HIS A 63 24.62 -7.46 11.67
C HIS A 63 24.37 -5.98 11.99
N VAL A 64 24.08 -5.18 10.96
CA VAL A 64 23.65 -3.78 11.13
C VAL A 64 22.33 -3.78 11.91
N GLY A 65 22.33 -3.12 13.08
CA GLY A 65 21.14 -3.02 13.92
C GLY A 65 19.96 -2.40 13.18
N ARG A 66 18.76 -2.93 13.41
CA ARG A 66 17.53 -2.55 12.69
C ARG A 66 16.35 -2.35 13.63
N TRP A 67 15.45 -1.46 13.23
CA TRP A 67 14.17 -1.30 13.91
C TRP A 67 13.20 -2.38 13.45
N MET A 68 12.73 -3.17 14.41
CA MET A 68 11.63 -4.11 14.27
C MET A 68 10.34 -3.44 14.75
N TYR A 69 9.24 -3.66 14.03
CA TYR A 69 7.95 -3.06 14.32
C TYR A 69 6.91 -4.15 14.57
N THR A 70 6.02 -3.91 15.54
CA THR A 70 4.92 -4.83 15.88
C THR A 70 3.64 -4.03 16.08
N ILE A 71 2.52 -4.54 15.57
CA ILE A 71 1.22 -3.94 15.82
C ILE A 71 0.82 -4.06 17.30
N THR A 72 0.28 -2.99 17.87
CA THR A 72 -0.24 -3.03 19.25
C THR A 72 -1.68 -3.52 19.29
N THR A 73 -2.20 -3.85 20.47
CA THR A 73 -3.63 -4.13 20.66
C THR A 73 -4.51 -2.97 20.17
N LYS A 74 -4.07 -1.72 20.37
CA LYS A 74 -4.74 -0.52 19.88
C LYS A 74 -4.70 -0.46 18.34
N GLY A 75 -3.55 -0.78 17.74
CA GLY A 75 -3.37 -0.90 16.30
C GLY A 75 -4.33 -1.91 15.67
N ARG A 76 -4.42 -3.12 16.24
CA ARG A 76 -5.30 -4.18 15.75
C ARG A 76 -6.78 -3.76 15.78
N ARG A 77 -7.24 -3.19 16.89
CA ARG A 77 -8.61 -2.65 16.99
C ARG A 77 -8.88 -1.56 15.95
N ALA A 78 -7.90 -0.68 15.70
CA ALA A 78 -8.03 0.37 14.68
C ALA A 78 -8.10 -0.21 13.26
N LEU A 79 -7.35 -1.26 12.97
CA LEU A 79 -7.40 -2.01 11.71
C LEU A 79 -8.76 -2.69 11.53
N GLU A 80 -9.22 -3.46 12.52
CA GLU A 80 -10.53 -4.13 12.49
C GLU A 80 -11.69 -3.14 12.30
N THR A 81 -11.64 -2.01 13.00
CA THR A 81 -12.65 -0.94 12.86
C THR A 81 -12.67 -0.38 11.44
N TRP A 82 -11.49 -0.21 10.83
CA TRP A 82 -11.37 0.28 9.46
C TRP A 82 -11.88 -0.75 8.44
N LEU A 83 -11.58 -2.05 8.64
CA LEU A 83 -12.04 -3.13 7.76
C LEU A 83 -13.56 -3.32 7.79
N ARG A 84 -14.21 -3.11 8.94
CA ARG A 84 -15.68 -3.21 9.07
C ARG A 84 -16.41 -1.99 8.51
N ARG A 85 -15.71 -0.87 8.30
CA ARG A 85 -16.31 0.36 7.81
C ARG A 85 -16.54 0.22 6.30
N ALA A 86 -17.76 0.46 5.84
CA ALA A 86 -18.04 0.58 4.42
C ALA A 86 -17.08 1.59 3.76
N PRO A 87 -16.47 1.25 2.59
CA PRO A 87 -15.64 2.20 1.87
C PRO A 87 -16.41 3.52 1.69
N ARG A 88 -15.75 4.66 1.94
CA ARG A 88 -16.33 5.95 1.53
C ARG A 88 -16.61 5.85 0.03
N ARG A 89 -17.70 6.47 -0.46
CA ARG A 89 -18.13 6.47 -1.87
C ARG A 89 -16.90 6.37 -2.78
N PRO A 90 -16.84 5.39 -3.70
CA PRO A 90 -15.65 5.18 -4.51
C PRO A 90 -15.26 6.52 -5.11
N GLN A 91 -14.02 6.97 -4.86
CA GLN A 91 -13.51 8.11 -5.59
C GLN A 91 -13.56 7.70 -7.07
N PRO A 92 -14.18 8.51 -7.95
CA PRO A 92 -14.23 8.17 -9.34
C PRO A 92 -12.81 7.93 -9.82
N VAL A 93 -12.55 6.73 -10.33
CA VAL A 93 -11.29 6.36 -10.97
C VAL A 93 -11.24 7.20 -12.25
N ARG A 94 -10.66 8.40 -12.16
CA ARG A 94 -10.40 9.30 -13.30
C ARG A 94 -9.13 8.87 -14.00
N ASP A 95 -9.04 7.58 -14.27
CA ASP A 95 -7.90 7.03 -14.97
C ASP A 95 -8.17 7.16 -16.47
N GLU A 96 -7.16 7.71 -17.16
CA GLU A 96 -7.25 8.13 -18.54
C GLU A 96 -7.61 6.96 -19.46
N ILE A 97 -7.15 5.74 -19.17
CA ILE A 97 -7.51 4.57 -19.97
C ILE A 97 -9.00 4.24 -19.88
N PHE A 98 -9.59 4.29 -18.70
CA PHE A 98 -11.01 3.99 -18.53
C PHE A 98 -11.88 5.02 -19.25
N ILE A 99 -11.46 6.29 -19.23
CA ILE A 99 -12.13 7.35 -20.00
C ILE A 99 -11.96 7.09 -21.50
N ARG A 100 -10.74 6.80 -21.97
CA ARG A 100 -10.45 6.48 -23.38
C ARG A 100 -11.29 5.29 -23.88
N LEU A 101 -11.44 4.23 -23.08
CA LEU A 101 -12.27 3.06 -23.38
C LEU A 101 -13.78 3.38 -23.39
N LEU A 102 -14.25 4.23 -22.48
CA LEU A 102 -15.68 4.59 -22.42
C LEU A 102 -16.09 5.48 -23.61
N VAL A 103 -15.21 6.38 -24.06
CA VAL A 103 -15.48 7.26 -25.21
C VAL A 103 -15.10 6.65 -26.56
N LEU A 104 -14.62 5.41 -26.57
CA LEU A 104 -14.17 4.69 -27.77
C LEU A 104 -15.33 4.19 -28.66
N ASP A 105 -16.57 4.55 -28.34
CA ASP A 105 -17.74 4.24 -29.16
C ASP A 105 -17.63 4.94 -30.52
N GLY A 106 -17.66 4.15 -31.61
CA GLY A 106 -17.63 4.65 -32.98
C GLY A 106 -16.27 4.83 -33.69
N LYS A 107 -15.12 4.40 -33.14
CA LYS A 107 -13.81 4.46 -33.85
C LYS A 107 -13.28 3.09 -34.33
N ASP A 108 -12.49 3.14 -35.41
CA ASP A 108 -11.93 2.00 -36.14
C ASP A 108 -11.17 0.98 -35.26
N ASN A 109 -11.32 -0.31 -35.58
CA ASN A 109 -10.83 -1.43 -34.79
C ASN A 109 -9.29 -1.51 -34.75
N GLN A 110 -8.57 -1.01 -35.76
CA GLN A 110 -7.10 -0.98 -35.72
C GLN A 110 -6.58 0.00 -34.67
N THR A 111 -7.24 1.15 -34.50
CA THR A 111 -6.88 2.13 -33.47
C THR A 111 -7.13 1.55 -32.07
N ARG A 112 -8.15 0.71 -31.91
CA ARG A 112 -8.48 0.02 -30.65
C ARG A 112 -7.38 -0.95 -30.22
N LEU A 113 -6.93 -1.83 -31.12
CA LEU A 113 -5.90 -2.82 -30.84
C LEU A 113 -4.56 -2.17 -30.50
N ALA A 114 -4.11 -1.20 -31.30
CA ALA A 114 -2.86 -0.49 -31.04
C ALA A 114 -2.86 0.24 -29.68
N GLN A 115 -4.01 0.77 -29.27
CA GLN A 115 -4.14 1.49 -28.00
C GLN A 115 -4.15 0.53 -26.80
N LEU A 116 -4.75 -0.66 -26.93
CA LEU A 116 -4.69 -1.73 -25.93
C LEU A 116 -3.27 -2.31 -25.80
N GLU A 117 -2.59 -2.59 -26.92
CA GLU A 117 -1.21 -3.09 -26.94
C GLU A 117 -0.22 -2.07 -26.32
N SER A 118 -0.40 -0.77 -26.59
CA SER A 118 0.44 0.28 -26.00
C SER A 118 0.26 0.42 -24.49
N GLN A 119 -0.89 0.02 -23.96
CA GLN A 119 -1.23 0.09 -22.54
C GLN A 119 -0.72 -1.14 -21.78
N GLU A 120 -0.69 -2.31 -22.43
CA GLU A 120 -0.14 -3.55 -21.87
C GLU A 120 1.37 -3.45 -21.55
N GLN A 121 2.09 -2.51 -22.18
CA GLN A 121 3.50 -2.26 -21.87
C GLN A 121 3.74 -1.26 -20.72
N VAL A 122 2.70 -0.53 -20.30
CA VAL A 122 2.80 0.55 -19.31
C VAL A 122 2.40 0.09 -17.91
N TYR A 123 1.63 -1.00 -17.82
CA TYR A 123 1.25 -1.69 -16.59
C TYR A 123 1.96 -3.04 -16.47
#